data_AF-A0A559JNF1-F1
#
_entry.id   AF-A0A559JNF1-F1
#
_cell.length_a   1.000
_cell.length_b   1.000
_cell.length_c   1.000
_cell.angle_alpha   90.00
_cell.angle_beta   90.00
_cell.angle_gamma   90.00
#
_symmetry.space_group_name_H-M   'P 1'
#
loop_
_entity.id
_entity.type
_entity.pdbx_description
1 polymer ?
#
loop_
_entity_poly.entity_id
_entity_poly.type
_entity_poly.pdbx_seq_one_letter_code
_entity_poly.pdbx_strand_id
1 'polypeptide(L)' 'MVYVRDCETVRESADGVLVSVRDCETVRESADGVLVSVRVCEIVRELVDGVLVSVRVCENVA' A
#
# COMPACT_ATOMS: atom_id res chain seq x y z
N MET A 1 17.17 -7.79 -17.99
CA MET A 1 16.60 -7.18 -16.79
C MET A 1 15.10 -7.34 -16.88
N VAL A 2 14.50 -8.11 -15.97
CA VAL A 2 13.05 -8.32 -15.88
C VAL A 2 12.54 -7.59 -14.65
N TYR A 3 11.41 -6.91 -14.79
CA TYR A 3 10.75 -6.20 -13.69
C TYR A 3 9.33 -6.74 -13.57
N VAL A 4 9.00 -7.30 -12.42
CA VAL A 4 7.65 -7.70 -12.06
C VAL A 4 7.19 -6.81 -10.93
N ARG A 5 5.98 -6.27 -11.05
CA ARG A 5 5.34 -5.55 -9.95
C ARG A 5 3.95 -6.10 -9.77
N ASP A 6 3.71 -6.60 -8.58
CA ASP A 6 2.38 -6.99 -8.14
C ASP A 6 1.90 -5.96 -7.12
N CYS A 7 0.60 -5.68 -7.13
CA CYS A 7 0.01 -4.78 -6.15
C CYS A 7 -1.41 -5.26 -5.84
N GLU A 8 -1.68 -5.46 -4.56
CA GLU A 8 -3.00 -5.75 -4.05
C GLU A 8 -3.56 -4.55 -3.29
N THR A 9 -4.88 -4.43 -3.25
CA THR A 9 -5.54 -3.38 -2.47
C THR A 9 -6.75 -3.97 -1.78
N VAL A 10 -6.73 -3.90 -0.45
CA VAL A 10 -7.83 -4.29 0.41
C VAL A 10 -8.52 -3.03 0.89
N ARG A 11 -9.85 -3.03 0.85
CA ARG A 11 -10.68 -1.91 1.30
C ARG A 11 -11.70 -2.43 2.29
N GLU A 12 -11.75 -1.79 3.44
CA GLU A 12 -12.68 -2.07 4.52
C GLU A 12 -13.42 -0.78 4.87
N SER A 13 -14.66 -0.90 5.32
CA SER A 13 -15.52 0.24 5.61
C SER A 13 -16.43 -0.09 6.77
N ALA A 14 -16.32 0.65 7.87
CA ALA A 14 -17.11 0.44 9.07
C ALA A 14 -17.41 1.80 9.73
N ASP A 15 -18.66 2.02 10.14
CA ASP A 15 -19.09 3.16 10.97
C ASP A 15 -18.58 4.55 10.51
N GLY A 16 -18.56 4.80 9.20
CA GLY A 16 -18.10 6.08 8.63
C GLY A 16 -16.57 6.21 8.49
N VAL A 17 -15.83 5.18 8.85
CA VAL A 17 -14.39 5.02 8.63
C VAL A 17 -14.16 4.11 7.42
N LEU A 18 -13.37 4.59 6.47
CA LEU A 18 -12.89 3.85 5.30
C LEU A 18 -11.40 3.57 5.48
N VAL A 19 -11.03 2.30 5.53
CA VAL A 19 -9.63 1.87 5.57
C VAL A 19 -9.29 1.27 4.21
N SER A 20 -8.14 1.63 3.66
CA SER A 20 -7.62 1.10 2.41
C SER A 20 -6.15 0.77 2.58
N VAL A 21 -5.83 -0.52 2.54
CA VAL A 21 -4.45 -1.00 2.58
C VAL A 21 -4.05 -1.37 1.16
N ARG A 22 -2.90 -0.89 0.71
CA ARG A 22 -2.31 -1.23 -0.57
C ARG A 22 -0.92 -1.77 -0.35
N ASP A 23 -0.73 -3.03 -0.70
CA ASP A 23 0.58 -3.63 -0.77
C ASP A 23 1.07 -3.67 -2.22
N CYS A 24 2.37 -3.48 -2.41
CA CYS A 24 3.01 -3.55 -3.71
C CYS A 24 4.37 -4.20 -3.58
N GLU A 25 4.50 -5.40 -4.15
CA GLU A 25 5.77 -6.08 -4.32
C GLU A 25 6.40 -5.71 -5.65
N THR A 26 7.72 -5.51 -5.64
CA THR A 26 8.53 -5.25 -6.81
C THR A 26 9.70 -6.22 -6.83
N VAL A 27 9.77 -7.03 -7.88
CA VAL A 27 10.89 -7.94 -8.13
C VAL A 27 11.67 -7.44 -9.35
N ARG A 28 12.97 -7.27 -9.16
CA ARG A 28 13.94 -6.89 -10.19
C ARG A 28 14.94 -8.02 -10.37
N GLU A 29 14.90 -8.68 -11.52
CA GLU A 29 15.90 -9.66 -11.91
C GLU A 29 16.91 -9.04 -12.88
N SER A 30 18.19 -9.10 -12.48
CA SER A 30 19.35 -8.67 -13.26
C SER A 30 20.36 -9.81 -13.37
N ALA A 31 21.36 -9.68 -14.26
CA ALA A 31 22.41 -10.68 -14.39
C ALA A 31 23.21 -10.89 -13.09
N ASP A 32 23.24 -9.87 -12.23
CA ASP A 32 23.90 -9.83 -10.93
C ASP A 32 23.05 -10.36 -9.77
N GLY A 33 21.80 -10.79 -10.02
CA GLY A 33 20.91 -11.39 -9.02
C GLY A 33 19.50 -10.80 -8.99
N VAL A 34 18.73 -11.20 -7.96
CA VAL A 34 17.33 -10.81 -7.74
C VAL A 34 17.25 -9.82 -6.58
N LEU A 35 16.61 -8.67 -6.81
CA LEU A 35 16.27 -7.68 -5.80
C LEU A 35 14.75 -7.66 -5.60
N VAL A 36 14.31 -7.87 -4.36
CA VAL A 36 12.90 -7.76 -3.98
C VAL A 36 12.72 -6.50 -3.14
N SER A 37 11.65 -5.75 -3.37
CA SER A 37 11.26 -4.60 -2.56
C SER A 37 9.76 -4.61 -2.38
N VAL A 38 9.31 -4.57 -1.13
CA VAL A 38 7.89 -4.53 -0.78
C VAL A 38 7.55 -3.15 -0.24
N ARG A 39 6.41 -2.60 -0.66
CA ARG A 39 5.89 -1.33 -0.16
C ARG A 39 4.45 -1.51 0.28
N VAL A 40 4.24 -1.33 1.58
CA VAL A 40 2.92 -1.31 2.19
C VAL A 40 2.51 0.14 2.38
N CYS A 41 1.28 0.48 2.01
CA CYS A 41 0.67 1.78 2.27
C CYS A 41 -0.73 1.60 2.84
N GLU A 42 -0.97 2.14 4.02
CA GLU A 42 -2.30 2.22 4.62
C GLU A 42 -2.87 3.65 4.46
N ILE A 43 -4.15 3.72 4.12
CA ILE A 43 -4.92 4.95 4.03
C ILE A 43 -6.15 4.78 4.89
N VAL A 44 -6.26 5.59 5.95
CA VAL A 44 -7.46 5.67 6.78
C VAL A 44 -8.16 6.98 6.47
N ARG A 45 -9.44 6.91 6.15
CA ARG A 45 -10.30 8.07 5.92
C ARG A 45 -11.47 7.99 6.86
N GLU A 46 -11.78 9.07 7.53
CA GLU A 46 -12.81 9.12 8.55
C GLU A 46 -13.63 10.39 8.35
N LEU A 47 -14.95 10.31 8.55
CA LEU A 47 -15.84 11.46 8.53
C LEU A 47 -16.31 11.77 9.96
N VAL A 48 -15.77 12.83 10.56
CA VAL A 48 -16.16 13.29 11.92
C VAL A 48 -16.83 14.64 11.80
N ASP A 49 -18.06 14.78 12.28
CA ASP A 49 -18.82 16.04 12.28
C ASP A 49 -18.84 16.77 10.91
N GLY A 50 -18.91 16.00 9.82
CA GLY A 50 -18.92 16.53 8.45
C GLY A 50 -17.54 16.92 7.89
N VAL A 51 -16.47 16.74 8.66
CA VAL A 51 -15.09 16.93 8.24
C VAL A 51 -14.49 15.59 7.84
N LEU A 52 -13.98 15.49 6.60
CA LEU A 52 -13.29 14.31 6.13
C LEU A 52 -11.79 14.40 6.47
N VAL A 53 -11.35 13.55 7.39
CA VAL A 53 -9.94 13.36 7.75
C VAL A 53 -9.37 12.22 6.91
N SER A 54 -8.13 12.34 6.47
CA SER A 54 -7.44 11.28 5.75
C SER A 54 -5.97 11.22 6.17
N VAL A 55 -5.56 10.05 6.64
CA VAL A 55 -4.19 9.75 7.05
C VAL A 55 -3.64 8.71 6.10
N ARG A 56 -2.41 8.93 5.62
CA ARG A 56 -1.68 7.97 4.79
C ARG A 56 -0.34 7.64 5.44
N VAL A 57 -0.11 6.36 5.66
CA VAL A 57 1.16 5.83 6.15
C VAL A 57 1.70 4.88 5.09
N CYS A 58 3.00 4.99 4.79
CA CYS A 58 3.66 4.09 3.84
C CYS A 58 5.02 3.69 4.39
N GLU A 59 5.34 2.41 4.26
CA GLU A 59 6.61 1.82 4.66
C GLU A 59 7.21 1.00 3.51
N ASN A 60 8.54 0.94 3.44
CA ASN A 60 9.22 -0.04 2.59
C ASN A 60 9.73 -1.15 3.50
N VAL A 61 9.37 -2.38 3.17
CA VAL A 61 9.84 -3.58 3.86
C VAL A 61 10.95 -4.15 2.97
N ALA A 62 12.15 -4.24 3.54
CA ALA A 62 13.38 -4.67 2.87
C ALA A 62 13.94 -5.91 3.55
#